data_AF-A0A0S8B6K3-F1
#
_entry.id   AF-A0A0S8B6K3-F1
#
_cell.length_a   1.000
_cell.length_b   1.000
_cell.length_c   1.000
_cell.angle_alpha   90.00
_cell.angle_beta   90.00
_cell.angle_gamma   90.00
#
_symmetry.space_group_name_H-M   'P 1'
#
loop_
_entity.id
_entity.type
_entity.pdbx_description
1 polymer ?
#
loop_
_entity_poly.entity_id
_entity_poly.type
_entity_poly.pdbx_seq_one_letter_code
_entity_poly.pdbx_strand_id
1 'polypeptide(L)'
;MAHKHIVYMMLADSAAQLRDEAGLMKYALLLEKLALQDDHQPYLAVAHRAWGIACRLAGDYAEAETRLKQAALDLFGTMEARWQIGRTLYELAELNLAQSDLDGARDYYMRALTEFEALQATPDFERTKAAIETLG
;
A
#
# COMPACT_ATOMS: atom_id res chain seq x y z
N MET A 1 2.83 15.85 18.66
CA MET A 1 3.37 15.44 17.34
C MET A 1 2.59 14.28 16.71
N ALA A 2 2.23 13.22 17.44
CA ALA A 2 1.46 12.07 16.90
C ALA A 2 0.14 12.39 16.17
N HIS A 3 -0.59 13.44 16.58
CA HIS A 3 -1.90 13.76 15.99
C HIS A 3 -1.83 14.10 14.48
N LYS A 4 -0.73 14.73 14.01
CA LYS A 4 -0.58 15.13 12.60
C LYS A 4 -0.32 13.93 11.69
N HIS A 5 0.46 12.95 12.16
CA HIS A 5 0.70 11.69 11.44
C HIS A 5 -0.61 10.97 11.15
N ILE A 6 -1.45 10.82 12.17
CA ILE A 6 -2.76 10.16 12.05
C ILE A 6 -3.63 10.90 11.04
N VAL A 7 -3.68 12.24 11.10
CA VAL A 7 -4.48 13.04 10.15
C VAL A 7 -4.01 12.83 8.71
N TYR A 8 -2.70 12.92 8.43
CA TYR A 8 -2.20 12.72 7.07
C TYR A 8 -2.39 11.29 6.59
N MET A 9 -2.21 10.29 7.46
CA MET A 9 -2.51 8.89 7.15
C MET A 9 -3.98 8.71 6.78
N MET A 10 -4.92 9.23 7.58
CA MET A 10 -6.36 9.10 7.31
C MET A 10 -6.76 9.80 6.01
N LEU A 11 -6.18 10.97 5.74
CA LEU A 11 -6.42 11.70 4.49
C LEU A 11 -5.83 10.97 3.28
N ALA A 12 -4.66 10.35 3.41
CA ALA A 12 -4.08 9.50 2.38
C ALA A 12 -4.95 8.25 2.13
N ASP A 13 -5.38 7.54 3.18
CA ASP A 13 -6.27 6.39 3.04
C ASP A 13 -7.60 6.78 2.38
N SER A 14 -8.17 7.93 2.73
CA SER A 14 -9.39 8.45 2.10
C SER A 14 -9.19 8.82 0.63
N ALA A 15 -8.08 9.48 0.29
CA ALA A 15 -7.75 9.82 -1.09
C ALA A 15 -7.53 8.56 -1.96
N ALA A 16 -6.89 7.53 -1.40
CA ALA A 16 -6.73 6.24 -2.07
C ALA A 16 -8.07 5.57 -2.39
N GLN A 17 -9.01 5.58 -1.43
CA GLN A 17 -10.37 5.05 -1.64
C GLN A 17 -11.13 5.81 -2.74
N LEU A 18 -10.96 7.12 -2.82
CA LEU A 18 -11.59 7.98 -3.83
C LEU A 18 -10.84 7.99 -5.17
N ARG A 19 -9.68 7.32 -5.26
CA ARG A 19 -8.73 7.41 -6.39
C ARG A 19 -8.37 8.86 -6.74
N ASP A 20 -8.30 9.72 -5.72
CA ASP A 20 -7.83 11.11 -5.83
C ASP A 20 -6.29 11.11 -5.83
N GLU A 21 -5.70 11.02 -7.01
CA GLU A 21 -4.24 11.00 -7.21
C GLU A 21 -3.56 12.22 -6.60
N ALA A 22 -4.06 13.43 -6.88
CA ALA A 22 -3.48 14.67 -6.38
C ALA A 22 -3.55 14.79 -4.86
N GLY A 23 -4.68 14.42 -4.26
CA GLY A 23 -4.84 14.35 -2.82
C GLY A 23 -3.89 13.32 -2.20
N LEU A 24 -3.81 12.14 -2.79
CA LEU A 24 -2.98 11.04 -2.30
C LEU A 24 -1.49 11.41 -2.33
N MET A 25 -1.01 11.97 -3.43
CA MET A 25 0.37 12.44 -3.56
C MET A 25 0.69 13.52 -2.52
N LYS A 26 -0.21 14.50 -2.37
CA LYS A 26 -0.06 15.58 -1.37
C LYS A 26 0.07 15.01 0.05
N TYR A 27 -0.81 14.09 0.44
CA TYR A 27 -0.81 13.56 1.81
C TYR A 27 0.34 12.56 2.05
N ALA A 28 0.75 11.81 1.03
CA ALA A 28 1.94 10.95 1.08
C ALA A 28 3.20 11.78 1.39
N LEU A 29 3.44 12.86 0.63
CA LEU A 29 4.59 13.74 0.82
C LEU A 29 4.60 14.41 2.20
N LEU A 30 3.43 14.87 2.67
CA LEU A 30 3.30 15.47 4.00
C LEU A 30 3.57 14.46 5.12
N LEU A 31 3.09 13.22 4.96
CA LEU A 31 3.31 12.15 5.93
C LEU A 31 4.78 11.71 5.94
N GLU A 32 5.40 11.52 4.78
CA GLU A 32 6.81 11.13 4.66
C GLU A 32 7.74 12.17 5.30
N LYS A 33 7.55 13.45 4.96
CA LYS A 33 8.34 14.54 5.55
C LYS A 33 8.24 14.55 7.07
N LEU A 34 7.03 14.40 7.60
CA LEU A 34 6.82 14.39 9.04
C LEU A 34 7.39 13.12 9.68
N ALA A 35 7.26 11.96 9.02
CA ALA A 35 7.80 10.69 9.49
C ALA A 35 9.32 10.72 9.57
N LEU A 36 10.00 11.28 8.57
CA LEU A 36 11.45 11.47 8.60
C LEU A 36 11.89 12.46 9.67
N GLN A 37 11.15 13.56 9.87
CA GLN A 37 11.44 14.55 10.90
C GLN A 37 11.38 13.95 12.31
N ASP A 38 10.40 13.08 12.55
CA ASP A 38 10.14 12.47 13.87
C ASP A 38 10.78 11.08 14.02
N ASP A 39 11.53 10.60 13.01
CA ASP A 39 12.08 9.23 12.90
C ASP A 39 11.04 8.11 13.15
N HIS A 40 9.85 8.31 12.59
CA HIS A 40 8.72 7.39 12.73
C HIS A 40 8.60 6.44 11.54
N GLN A 41 9.37 5.37 11.59
CA GLN A 41 9.42 4.34 10.55
C GLN A 41 8.04 3.76 10.13
N PRO A 42 7.06 3.49 11.03
CA PRO A 42 5.77 2.97 10.60
C PRO A 42 4.98 3.94 9.72
N TYR A 43 5.03 5.24 10.03
CA TYR A 43 4.37 6.27 9.23
C TYR A 43 5.12 6.53 7.92
N LEU A 44 6.45 6.38 7.93
CA LEU A 44 7.25 6.41 6.71
C LEU A 44 6.78 5.30 5.75
N ALA A 45 6.62 4.09 6.25
CA ALA A 45 6.15 2.94 5.46
C ALA A 45 4.76 3.18 4.85
N VAL A 46 3.83 3.74 5.63
CA VAL A 46 2.50 4.12 5.14
C VAL A 46 2.59 5.20 4.06
N ALA A 47 3.47 6.19 4.23
CA ALA A 47 3.69 7.24 3.24
C ALA A 47 4.24 6.69 1.92
N HIS A 48 5.22 5.78 1.99
CA HIS A 48 5.75 5.11 0.80
C HIS A 48 4.67 4.32 0.06
N ARG A 49 3.81 3.58 0.77
CA ARG A 49 2.68 2.90 0.13
C ARG A 49 1.73 3.89 -0.55
N ALA A 50 1.34 4.96 0.15
CA ALA A 50 0.44 5.98 -0.40
C ALA A 50 1.04 6.65 -1.66
N TRP A 51 2.35 6.96 -1.64
CA TRP A 51 3.07 7.46 -2.81
C TRP A 51 2.99 6.43 -3.94
N GLY A 52 3.31 5.17 -3.68
CA GLY A 52 3.28 4.13 -4.70
C GLY A 52 1.91 3.99 -5.39
N ILE A 53 0.82 4.08 -4.62
CA ILE A 53 -0.55 4.11 -5.17
C ILE A 53 -0.76 5.37 -6.03
N ALA A 54 -0.31 6.55 -5.61
CA ALA A 54 -0.43 7.78 -6.40
C ALA A 54 0.32 7.68 -7.74
N CYS A 55 1.56 7.18 -7.72
CA CYS A 55 2.33 6.94 -8.96
C CYS A 55 1.62 5.96 -9.89
N ARG A 56 1.04 4.87 -9.35
CA ARG A 56 0.25 3.92 -10.14
C ARG A 56 -0.95 4.58 -10.79
N LEU A 57 -1.68 5.44 -10.06
CA LEU A 57 -2.80 6.20 -10.62
C LEU A 57 -2.36 7.21 -11.70
N ALA A 58 -1.15 7.78 -11.55
CA ALA A 58 -0.54 8.67 -12.53
C ALA A 58 0.08 7.94 -13.75
N GLY A 59 0.17 6.61 -13.71
CA GLY A 59 0.79 5.78 -14.77
C GLY A 59 2.32 5.64 -14.65
N ASP A 60 2.93 6.15 -13.58
CA ASP A 60 4.35 5.96 -13.29
C ASP A 60 4.56 4.63 -12.55
N TYR A 61 4.51 3.53 -13.30
CA TYR A 61 4.57 2.18 -12.75
C TYR A 61 5.94 1.83 -12.14
N ALA A 62 7.02 2.41 -12.65
CA ALA A 62 8.37 2.15 -12.14
C ALA A 62 8.58 2.75 -10.75
N GLU A 63 8.17 4.01 -10.56
CA GLU A 63 8.22 4.64 -9.24
C GLU A 63 7.21 3.99 -8.29
N ALA A 64 6.02 3.61 -8.79
CA ALA A 64 5.05 2.88 -7.99
C ALA A 64 5.62 1.58 -7.40
N GLU A 65 6.27 0.77 -8.24
CA GLU A 65 6.88 -0.48 -7.80
C GLU A 65 7.98 -0.25 -6.76
N THR A 66 8.85 0.73 -7.01
CA THR A 66 9.96 1.08 -6.10
C THR A 66 9.43 1.47 -4.73
N ARG A 67 8.44 2.36 -4.68
CA ARG A 67 7.83 2.82 -3.42
C ARG A 67 7.10 1.73 -2.67
N LEU A 68 6.33 0.90 -3.37
CA LEU A 68 5.59 -0.21 -2.75
C LEU A 68 6.53 -1.30 -2.20
N LYS A 69 7.61 -1.64 -2.92
CA LYS A 69 8.61 -2.60 -2.43
C LYS A 69 9.35 -2.08 -1.21
N GLN A 70 9.77 -0.82 -1.19
CA GLN A 70 10.37 -0.19 -0.02
C GLN A 70 9.45 -0.23 1.21
N ALA A 71 8.17 0.09 1.03
CA ALA A 71 7.19 0.01 2.11
C ALA A 71 7.07 -1.42 2.67
N ALA A 72 6.90 -2.42 1.80
CA ALA A 72 6.67 -3.81 2.20
C ALA A 72 7.91 -4.49 2.79
N LEU A 73 9.05 -4.43 2.09
CA LEU A 73 10.24 -5.23 2.39
C LEU A 73 11.14 -4.57 3.43
N ASP A 74 11.38 -3.27 3.30
CA ASP A 74 12.38 -2.59 4.13
C ASP A 74 11.78 -2.10 5.44
N LEU A 75 10.54 -1.57 5.39
CA LEU A 75 9.95 -0.90 6.54
C LEU A 75 8.96 -1.80 7.29
N PHE A 76 7.92 -2.32 6.64
CA PHE A 76 6.97 -3.20 7.33
C PHE A 76 7.54 -4.58 7.64
N GLY A 77 8.42 -5.09 6.78
CA GLY A 77 9.11 -6.37 6.98
C GLY A 77 9.95 -6.41 8.26
N THR A 78 10.65 -5.33 8.59
CA THR A 78 11.48 -5.22 9.81
C THR A 78 10.65 -5.11 11.10
N MET A 79 9.37 -4.76 10.98
CA MET A 79 8.43 -4.59 12.11
C MET A 79 7.48 -5.77 12.29
N GLU A 80 7.58 -6.78 11.43
CA GLU A 80 6.63 -7.90 11.35
C GLU A 80 5.16 -7.42 11.26
N ALA A 81 4.94 -6.28 10.59
CA ALA A 81 3.63 -5.62 10.50
C ALA A 81 2.73 -6.29 9.45
N ARG A 82 2.39 -7.57 9.66
CA ARG A 82 1.76 -8.47 8.67
C ARG A 82 0.54 -7.86 7.97
N TRP A 83 -0.33 -7.17 8.69
CA TRP A 83 -1.50 -6.51 8.08
C TRP A 83 -1.10 -5.43 7.06
N GLN A 84 -0.05 -4.66 7.39
CA GLN A 84 0.48 -3.62 6.51
C GLN A 84 1.24 -4.22 5.33
N ILE A 85 1.94 -5.34 5.53
CA ILE A 85 2.57 -6.13 4.47
C ILE A 85 1.49 -6.60 3.49
N GLY A 86 0.42 -7.24 3.98
CA GLY A 86 -0.71 -7.71 3.16
C GLY A 86 -1.35 -6.58 2.35
N ARG A 87 -1.61 -5.42 2.96
CA ARG A 87 -2.12 -4.24 2.25
C ARG A 87 -1.19 -3.77 1.14
N THR A 88 0.12 -3.81 1.36
CA THR A 88 1.10 -3.37 0.36
C THR A 88 1.26 -4.39 -0.77
N LEU A 89 1.21 -5.68 -0.46
CA LEU A 89 1.18 -6.76 -1.46
C LEU A 89 -0.07 -6.66 -2.34
N TYR A 90 -1.24 -6.35 -1.77
CA TYR A 90 -2.45 -6.08 -2.54
C TYR A 90 -2.24 -4.94 -3.56
N GLU A 91 -1.59 -3.84 -3.16
CA GLU A 91 -1.30 -2.73 -4.07
C GLU A 91 -0.27 -3.08 -5.16
N LEU A 92 0.70 -3.96 -4.86
CA LEU A 92 1.62 -4.51 -5.87
C LEU A 92 0.86 -5.39 -6.88
N ALA A 93 -0.14 -6.14 -6.44
CA ALA A 93 -1.00 -6.88 -7.36
C ALA A 93 -1.82 -5.94 -8.26
N GLU A 94 -2.42 -4.89 -7.70
CA GLU A 94 -3.12 -3.85 -8.48
C GLU A 94 -2.20 -3.15 -9.48
N LEU A 95 -0.91 -2.98 -9.14
CA LEU A 95 0.10 -2.45 -10.05
C LEU A 95 0.37 -3.38 -11.22
N ASN A 96 0.50 -4.68 -10.96
CA ASN A 96 0.67 -5.67 -12.02
C ASN A 96 -0.56 -5.75 -12.93
N LEU A 97 -1.77 -5.65 -12.37
CA LEU A 97 -3.00 -5.53 -13.19
C LEU A 97 -3.02 -4.30 -14.08
N ALA A 98 -2.61 -3.14 -13.55
CA ALA A 98 -2.52 -1.92 -14.36
C ALA A 98 -1.53 -2.08 -15.53
N GLN A 99 -0.54 -2.96 -15.39
CA GLN A 99 0.44 -3.33 -16.40
C GLN A 99 0.04 -4.55 -17.24
N SER A 100 -1.17 -5.09 -17.06
CA SER A 100 -1.66 -6.32 -17.72
C SER A 100 -0.87 -7.59 -17.40
N ASP A 101 -0.10 -7.60 -16.30
CA ASP A 101 0.59 -8.78 -15.78
C ASP A 101 -0.32 -9.54 -14.80
N LEU A 102 -1.12 -10.46 -15.33
CA LEU A 102 -2.08 -11.24 -14.55
C LEU A 102 -1.41 -12.26 -13.63
N ASP A 103 -0.30 -12.87 -14.09
CA ASP A 103 0.42 -13.87 -13.31
C ASP A 103 1.11 -13.23 -12.11
N GLY A 104 1.79 -12.11 -12.33
CA GLY A 104 2.38 -11.32 -11.26
C GLY A 104 1.32 -10.76 -10.30
N ALA A 105 0.15 -10.35 -10.80
CA ALA A 105 -0.94 -9.91 -9.92
C ALA A 105 -1.45 -11.05 -9.04
N ARG A 106 -1.62 -12.25 -9.61
CA ARG A 106 -2.05 -13.44 -8.87
C ARG A 106 -1.05 -13.82 -7.77
N ASP A 107 0.25 -13.79 -8.05
CA ASP A 107 1.30 -14.05 -7.04
C ASP A 107 1.16 -13.11 -5.84
N TYR A 108 1.10 -11.80 -6.10
CA TYR A 108 1.03 -10.81 -5.03
C TYR A 108 -0.29 -10.88 -4.25
N TYR A 109 -1.43 -11.12 -4.89
CA TYR A 109 -2.68 -11.33 -4.14
C TYR A 109 -2.64 -12.59 -3.28
N MET A 110 -2.09 -13.70 -3.78
CA MET A 110 -1.96 -14.92 -2.98
C MET A 110 -1.11 -14.68 -1.73
N ARG A 111 0.00 -13.94 -1.86
CA ARG A 111 0.84 -13.55 -0.73
C ARG A 111 0.10 -12.62 0.24
N ALA A 112 -0.65 -11.65 -0.28
CA ALA A 112 -1.50 -10.78 0.56
C ALA A 112 -2.54 -11.58 1.34
N LEU A 113 -3.16 -12.58 0.69
CA LEU A 113 -4.15 -13.46 1.28
C LEU A 113 -3.56 -14.24 2.47
N THR A 114 -2.35 -14.78 2.32
CA THR A 114 -1.62 -15.46 3.40
C THR A 114 -1.38 -14.55 4.61
N GLU A 115 -1.05 -13.27 4.40
CA GLU A 115 -0.87 -12.32 5.50
C GLU A 115 -2.18 -12.01 6.22
N PHE A 116 -3.28 -11.84 5.48
CA PHE A 116 -4.59 -11.56 6.08
C PHE A 116 -5.20 -12.77 6.78
N GLU A 117 -5.05 -13.97 6.21
CA GLU A 117 -5.53 -15.23 6.79
C GLU A 117 -4.90 -15.47 8.16
N ALA A 118 -3.58 -15.31 8.26
CA ALA A 118 -2.88 -15.57 9.51
C ALA A 118 -3.22 -14.57 10.62
N LEU A 119 -3.78 -13.41 10.27
CA LEU A 119 -4.30 -12.42 11.21
C LEU A 119 -5.81 -12.53 11.43
N GLN A 120 -6.50 -13.45 10.75
CA GLN A 120 -7.96 -13.53 10.72
C GLN A 120 -8.62 -12.20 10.30
N ALA A 121 -7.96 -11.44 9.41
CA ALA A 121 -8.46 -10.18 8.89
C ALA A 121 -9.52 -10.40 7.80
N THR A 122 -10.71 -10.86 8.20
CA THR A 122 -11.78 -11.32 7.29
C THR A 122 -12.14 -10.31 6.19
N PRO A 123 -12.30 -8.99 6.43
CA PRO A 123 -12.68 -8.06 5.37
C PRO A 123 -11.62 -7.98 4.25
N ASP A 124 -10.34 -7.90 4.62
CA ASP A 124 -9.24 -7.82 3.66
C ASP A 124 -9.00 -9.16 2.96
N PHE A 125 -9.16 -10.27 3.69
CA PHE A 125 -9.11 -11.62 3.13
C PHE A 125 -10.16 -11.82 2.04
N GLU A 126 -11.44 -11.55 2.33
CA GLU A 126 -12.52 -11.73 1.36
C GLU A 126 -12.37 -10.79 0.16
N ARG A 127 -11.95 -9.54 0.38
CA ARG A 127 -11.64 -8.61 -0.71
C ARG A 127 -10.54 -9.16 -1.62
N THR A 128 -9.46 -9.67 -1.04
CA THR A 128 -8.31 -10.20 -1.80
C THR A 128 -8.70 -11.46 -2.56
N LYS A 129 -9.47 -12.34 -1.94
CA LYS A 129 -10.01 -13.54 -2.58
C LYS A 129 -10.90 -13.20 -3.77
N ALA A 130 -11.82 -12.25 -3.60
CA ALA A 130 -12.66 -11.78 -4.70
C ALA A 130 -11.82 -11.19 -5.85
N ALA A 131 -10.76 -10.44 -5.54
CA ALA A 131 -9.85 -9.92 -6.57
C ALA A 131 -9.18 -11.05 -7.38
N ILE A 132 -8.71 -12.12 -6.72
CA ILE A 132 -8.13 -13.30 -7.40
C ILE A 132 -9.16 -13.97 -8.32
N GLU A 133 -10.39 -14.14 -7.86
CA GLU A 133 -11.48 -14.77 -8.64
C GLU A 133 -11.81 -13.97 -9.91
N THR A 134 -11.64 -12.65 -9.88
CA THR A 134 -11.84 -11.80 -11.07
C THR A 134 -10.73 -11.87 -12.12
N LEU A 135 -9.60 -12.52 -11.82
CA LEU A 135 -8.48 -12.66 -12.76
C LEU A 135 -8.70 -13.70 -13.87
N GLY A 136 -9.74 -14.53 -13.76
CA GLY A 136 -10.01 -15.65 -14.66
C GLY A 136 -9.59 -16.99 -14.10
#